data_AF-A0A930ST03-F1
#
_entry.id   AF-A0A930ST03-F1
#
_cell.length_a   1.000
_cell.length_b   1.000
_cell.length_c   1.000
_cell.angle_alpha   90.00
_cell.angle_beta   90.00
_cell.angle_gamma   90.00
#
_symmetry.space_group_name_H-M   'P 1'
#
loop_
_entity.id
_entity.type
_entity.pdbx_description
1 polymer ?
#
loop_
_entity_poly.entity_id
_entity_poly.type
_entity_poly.pdbx_seq_one_letter_code
_entity_poly.pdbx_strand_id
1 'polypeptide(L)'
;MRNIKTTSLYLLGLSLSSMLLLSACGSGQDLGAGYSTSADLSAALNTNAALPGASNSQRDEEVKQALDTIISGINGIRQDLQTFQRGGGMVAPAPSMPAPGTAAPAPDAPGTSRPPRPQQPSSGGAAPSAPSAPAAPSQPQAPSAAERGQAELDALMNTISSTQFVALTAAKVEKNLDSGKITSNKVKMWSKAPNTVKIDILESTSGSAGVKALYTSGQGSKIKVRPSGALGFVTVDLDKTDDRVASNNGYLSDEIDLFGVHKRLSKGYQAELVGTTQVEGVRVNILKITTTGTNTLDSRIDYEYLGYEPDSYKIRLWEIYAQGEQQPYYRMTMSEIDYPASLPDSTFKL
;
A
#
# COMPACT_ATOMS: atom_id res chain seq x y z
N MET A 1 -10.18 42.60 -67.67
CA MET A 1 -11.22 42.65 -66.62
C MET A 1 -10.67 41.92 -65.40
N ARG A 2 -9.82 42.55 -64.57
CA ARG A 2 -10.13 43.25 -63.31
C ARG A 2 -11.17 42.54 -62.42
N ASN A 3 -10.71 41.79 -61.42
CA ASN A 3 -10.72 42.28 -60.04
C ASN A 3 -9.83 41.44 -59.11
N ILE A 4 -8.79 42.10 -58.60
CA ILE A 4 -7.95 41.72 -57.47
C ILE A 4 -8.47 42.52 -56.28
N LYS A 5 -8.70 41.89 -55.12
CA LYS A 5 -8.67 42.57 -53.82
C LYS A 5 -8.01 41.68 -52.77
N THR A 6 -6.75 42.02 -52.53
CA THR A 6 -5.95 41.83 -51.31
C THR A 6 -6.56 42.64 -50.16
N THR A 7 -6.59 42.11 -48.93
CA THR A 7 -6.08 42.84 -47.73
C THR A 7 -5.93 41.90 -46.53
N SER A 8 -4.71 41.77 -46.02
CA SER A 8 -4.39 41.40 -44.64
C SER A 8 -4.33 42.66 -43.79
N LEU A 9 -4.81 42.65 -42.53
CA LEU A 9 -4.26 43.49 -41.46
C LEU A 9 -4.69 43.03 -40.04
N TYR A 10 -3.68 42.59 -39.29
CA TYR A 10 -3.34 42.80 -37.86
C TYR A 10 -4.34 42.72 -36.68
N LEU A 11 -3.80 42.01 -35.66
CA LEU A 11 -4.02 42.03 -34.21
C LEU A 11 -4.58 43.32 -33.58
N LEU A 12 -5.54 43.12 -32.66
CA LEU A 12 -5.73 43.74 -31.33
C LEU A 12 -7.06 43.13 -30.81
N GLY A 13 -7.17 42.39 -29.71
CA GLY A 13 -6.70 42.70 -28.36
C GLY A 13 -7.93 42.98 -27.49
N LEU A 14 -8.06 42.21 -26.38
CA LEU A 14 -8.91 42.40 -25.19
C LEU A 14 -10.31 41.76 -25.11
N SER A 15 -10.31 40.65 -24.35
CA SER A 15 -11.03 40.45 -23.08
C SER A 15 -12.56 40.53 -23.08
N LEU A 16 -13.19 39.36 -23.03
CA LEU A 16 -14.45 39.13 -22.30
C LEU A 16 -14.68 37.61 -22.16
N SER A 17 -14.00 36.98 -21.21
CA SER A 17 -14.30 35.61 -20.78
C SER A 17 -13.79 35.40 -19.36
N SER A 18 -14.46 36.08 -18.41
CA SER A 18 -14.30 35.83 -16.98
C SER A 18 -15.69 35.81 -16.35
N MET A 19 -16.30 34.63 -16.30
CA MET A 19 -17.20 34.22 -15.22
C MET A 19 -17.54 32.74 -15.34
N LEU A 20 -17.44 32.06 -14.20
CA LEU A 20 -17.85 30.69 -13.85
C LEU A 20 -16.77 29.60 -13.93
N LEU A 21 -16.49 29.08 -12.74
CA LEU A 21 -15.93 27.77 -12.37
C LEU A 21 -14.40 27.67 -12.23
N LEU A 22 -13.89 28.22 -11.12
CA LEU A 22 -12.60 27.86 -10.52
C LEU A 22 -12.86 27.12 -9.19
N SER A 23 -12.78 25.79 -9.24
CA SER A 23 -12.45 24.90 -8.11
C SER A 23 -12.28 23.50 -8.71
N ALA A 24 -11.07 23.18 -9.15
CA ALA A 24 -10.69 21.84 -9.58
C ALA A 24 -9.35 21.50 -8.93
N CYS A 25 -9.44 20.65 -7.91
CA CYS A 25 -8.37 20.22 -7.04
C CYS A 25 -7.24 19.51 -7.79
N GLY A 26 -6.03 20.03 -7.59
CA GLY A 26 -4.74 19.35 -7.68
C GLY A 26 -3.91 19.76 -6.46
N SER A 27 -2.98 18.91 -6.05
CA SER A 27 -1.82 19.19 -5.16
C SER A 27 -1.96 20.30 -4.09
N GLY A 28 -3.04 20.30 -3.30
CA GLY A 28 -2.99 20.86 -1.94
C GLY A 28 -2.55 22.31 -1.75
N GLN A 29 -2.70 23.19 -2.73
CA GLN A 29 -2.74 24.63 -2.46
C GLN A 29 -4.18 25.03 -2.16
N ASP A 30 -4.41 25.17 -0.86
CA ASP A 30 -5.64 25.44 -0.17
C ASP A 30 -6.16 26.86 -0.46
N LEU A 31 -7.42 26.97 -0.87
CA LEU A 31 -8.26 28.14 -0.61
C LEU A 31 -9.70 27.66 -0.44
N GLY A 32 -10.11 27.41 0.80
CA GLY A 32 -11.52 27.48 1.18
C GLY A 32 -12.05 26.46 2.18
N ALA A 33 -11.38 26.26 3.32
CA ALA A 33 -12.05 25.85 4.55
C ALA A 33 -11.50 26.66 5.71
N GLY A 34 -12.21 27.74 6.06
CA GLY A 34 -12.04 28.38 7.36
C GLY A 34 -12.23 27.34 8.46
N TYR A 35 -11.44 27.51 9.53
CA TYR A 35 -11.30 26.66 10.71
C TYR A 35 -10.27 25.52 10.60
N SER A 36 -9.00 25.90 10.63
CA SER A 36 -7.97 25.11 11.33
C SER A 36 -7.55 25.85 12.58
N THR A 37 -8.07 25.38 13.72
CA THR A 37 -7.68 25.73 15.08
C THR A 37 -6.40 25.00 15.43
N SER A 38 -5.33 25.73 15.75
CA SER A 38 -4.44 25.47 16.90
C SER A 38 -3.11 26.25 16.90
N ALA A 39 -2.84 27.13 15.91
CA ALA A 39 -1.55 27.85 15.85
C ALA A 39 -1.61 29.38 16.06
N ASP A 40 -2.78 30.03 15.99
CA ASP A 40 -2.90 31.50 16.12
C ASP A 40 -3.57 32.00 17.41
N LEU A 41 -3.82 31.12 18.39
CA LEU A 41 -4.56 31.47 19.61
C LEU A 41 -3.77 32.34 20.61
N SER A 42 -2.48 32.58 20.41
CA SER A 42 -1.67 33.47 21.26
C SER A 42 -1.53 34.90 20.74
N ALA A 43 -1.92 35.17 19.48
CA ALA A 43 -1.76 36.49 18.87
C ALA A 43 -3.06 37.32 18.84
N ALA A 44 -4.23 36.71 19.09
CA ALA A 44 -5.53 37.37 18.96
C ALA A 44 -6.23 37.75 20.28
N LEU A 45 -5.59 37.57 21.44
CA LEU A 45 -6.18 37.94 22.75
C LEU A 45 -6.00 39.41 23.14
N ASN A 46 -5.63 40.29 22.20
CA ASN A 46 -5.37 41.69 22.51
C ASN A 46 -6.01 42.64 21.49
N THR A 47 -7.33 42.58 21.33
CA THR A 47 -8.12 43.75 20.93
C THR A 47 -9.59 43.58 21.32
N ASN A 48 -10.08 44.53 22.12
CA ASN A 48 -11.49 44.76 22.42
C ASN A 48 -12.26 45.04 21.12
N ALA A 49 -13.14 44.14 20.70
CA ALA A 49 -14.26 44.47 19.84
C ALA A 49 -15.43 43.53 20.16
N ALA A 50 -16.45 44.08 20.82
CA ALA A 50 -17.71 43.41 21.12
C ALA A 50 -18.64 43.41 19.90
N LEU A 51 -19.40 42.31 19.73
CA LEU A 51 -20.76 42.13 19.15
C LEU A 51 -20.87 40.79 18.37
N PRO A 52 -22.07 40.25 18.10
CA PRO A 52 -23.21 39.93 18.97
C PRO A 52 -23.56 38.42 18.93
N GLY A 53 -24.36 37.96 19.90
CA GLY A 53 -24.53 36.56 20.24
C GLY A 53 -25.35 35.65 19.31
N ALA A 54 -25.04 34.36 19.40
CA ALA A 54 -25.94 33.23 19.28
C ALA A 54 -25.35 32.07 20.12
N SER A 55 -25.81 31.94 21.36
CA SER A 55 -25.42 30.87 22.28
C SER A 55 -26.15 29.58 21.90
N ASN A 56 -25.41 28.55 21.47
CA ASN A 56 -25.88 27.16 21.42
C ASN A 56 -25.06 26.34 22.42
N SER A 57 -25.25 26.62 23.71
CA SER A 57 -24.58 25.98 24.84
C SER A 57 -24.73 24.44 24.89
N GLN A 58 -25.67 23.86 24.15
CA GLN A 58 -25.82 22.40 24.06
C GLN A 58 -24.75 21.73 23.17
N ARG A 59 -24.33 22.38 22.07
CA ARG A 59 -23.31 21.78 21.18
C ARG A 59 -21.93 21.81 21.82
N ASP A 60 -21.63 22.86 22.59
CA ASP A 60 -20.33 22.98 23.27
C ASP A 60 -20.19 21.93 24.38
N GLU A 61 -21.28 21.57 25.06
CA GLU A 61 -21.25 20.51 26.09
C GLU A 61 -21.15 19.10 25.48
N GLU A 62 -21.81 18.84 24.34
CA GLU A 62 -21.68 17.57 23.61
C GLU A 62 -20.26 17.37 23.05
N VAL A 63 -19.68 18.43 22.48
CA VAL A 63 -18.30 18.40 21.98
C VAL A 63 -17.31 18.17 23.13
N LYS A 64 -17.54 18.80 24.29
CA LYS A 64 -16.70 18.60 25.48
C LYS A 64 -16.79 17.18 26.02
N GLN A 65 -17.99 16.59 26.09
CA GLN A 65 -18.15 15.19 26.52
C GLN A 65 -17.52 14.19 25.53
N ALA A 66 -17.61 14.47 24.23
CA ALA A 66 -16.94 13.65 23.21
C ALA A 66 -15.42 13.71 23.34
N LEU A 67 -14.87 14.90 23.59
CA LEU A 67 -13.43 15.09 23.82
C LEU A 67 -12.94 14.39 25.09
N ASP A 68 -13.68 14.49 26.19
CA ASP A 68 -13.35 13.79 27.45
C ASP A 68 -13.36 12.26 27.28
N THR A 69 -14.30 11.72 26.48
CA THR A 69 -14.37 10.30 26.16
C THR A 69 -13.16 9.84 25.34
N ILE A 70 -12.74 10.65 24.35
CA ILE A 70 -11.57 10.37 23.52
C ILE A 70 -10.28 10.40 24.36
N ILE A 71 -10.13 11.41 25.24
CA ILE A 71 -8.96 11.54 26.13
C ILE A 71 -8.89 10.35 27.09
N SER A 72 -10.02 9.89 27.62
CA SER A 72 -10.07 8.69 28.47
C SER A 72 -9.65 7.43 27.71
N GLY A 73 -10.12 7.25 26.47
CA GLY A 73 -9.72 6.13 25.61
C GLY A 73 -8.22 6.10 25.29
N ILE A 74 -7.63 7.27 25.00
CA ILE A 74 -6.19 7.40 24.73
C ILE A 74 -5.35 7.04 25.96
N ASN A 75 -5.79 7.44 27.16
CA ASN A 75 -5.09 7.09 28.40
C ASN A 75 -5.17 5.59 28.71
N GLY A 76 -6.29 4.93 28.42
CA GLY A 76 -6.44 3.47 28.54
C GLY A 76 -5.47 2.71 27.63
N ILE A 77 -5.43 3.08 26.34
CA ILE A 77 -4.51 2.47 25.35
C ILE A 77 -3.04 2.64 25.78
N ARG A 78 -2.69 3.79 26.36
CA ARG A 78 -1.32 4.05 26.84
C ARG A 78 -0.96 3.16 28.03
N GLN A 79 -1.91 2.90 28.93
CA GLN A 79 -1.74 1.99 30.06
C GLN A 79 -1.59 0.53 29.60
N ASP A 80 -2.37 0.11 28.62
CA ASP A 80 -2.29 -1.24 28.04
C ASP A 80 -0.94 -1.47 27.35
N LEU A 81 -0.46 -0.48 26.58
CA LEU A 81 0.87 -0.52 25.96
C LEU A 81 2.02 -0.54 26.97
N GLN A 82 1.91 0.20 28.08
CA GLN A 82 2.89 0.16 29.16
C GLN A 82 2.87 -1.18 29.91
N THR A 83 1.69 -1.80 30.04
CA THR A 83 1.54 -3.14 30.62
C THR A 83 2.13 -4.21 29.72
N PHE A 84 1.94 -4.09 28.40
CA PHE A 84 2.52 -4.98 27.40
C PHE A 84 4.05 -4.85 27.30
N GLN A 85 4.58 -3.64 27.46
CA GLN A 85 6.03 -3.40 27.46
C GLN A 85 6.73 -3.80 28.77
N ARG A 86 6.02 -3.83 29.92
CA ARG A 86 6.55 -4.36 31.18
C ARG A 86 6.40 -5.88 31.31
N GLY A 87 5.48 -6.49 30.57
CA GLY A 87 5.30 -7.94 30.47
C GLY A 87 6.29 -8.62 29.52
N GLY A 88 7.59 -8.36 29.68
CA GLY A 88 8.61 -9.17 29.03
C GLY A 88 8.61 -10.58 29.63
N GLY A 89 8.16 -11.59 28.89
CA GLY A 89 8.36 -12.97 29.31
C GLY A 89 7.44 -14.00 28.66
N MET A 90 8.10 -14.91 27.93
CA MET A 90 7.85 -16.36 27.93
C MET A 90 6.42 -16.86 27.73
N VAL A 91 6.24 -17.54 26.61
CA VAL A 91 5.18 -18.52 26.38
C VAL A 91 5.21 -19.57 27.49
N ALA A 92 4.15 -19.64 28.29
CA ALA A 92 3.84 -20.78 29.17
C ALA A 92 2.54 -21.45 28.66
N PRO A 93 2.43 -22.79 28.73
CA PRO A 93 1.37 -23.54 28.06
C PRO A 93 0.05 -23.55 28.83
N ALA A 94 -1.01 -23.89 28.10
CA ALA A 94 -2.42 -23.86 28.49
C ALA A 94 -2.79 -24.71 29.74
N PRO A 95 -3.87 -24.35 30.47
CA PRO A 95 -4.33 -25.12 31.63
C PRO A 95 -5.27 -26.26 31.23
N SER A 96 -4.97 -27.46 31.70
CA SER A 96 -5.87 -28.63 31.69
C SER A 96 -6.54 -28.82 33.05
N MET A 97 -7.85 -29.09 33.03
CA MET A 97 -8.71 -29.33 34.21
C MET A 97 -8.35 -30.60 35.01
N PRO A 98 -8.71 -30.69 36.30
CA PRO A 98 -8.41 -31.84 37.16
C PRO A 98 -9.56 -32.86 37.22
N ALA A 99 -9.21 -34.15 37.39
CA ALA A 99 -10.10 -35.18 37.92
C ALA A 99 -9.37 -35.99 39.01
N PRO A 100 -10.03 -36.38 40.13
CA PRO A 100 -9.40 -36.96 41.32
C PRO A 100 -9.50 -38.48 41.37
N GLY A 101 -8.54 -39.14 42.04
CA GLY A 101 -8.63 -40.57 42.35
C GLY A 101 -7.41 -41.21 43.03
N THR A 102 -7.33 -41.05 44.35
CA THR A 102 -6.95 -42.04 45.40
C THR A 102 -5.70 -42.95 45.33
N ALA A 103 -4.93 -42.87 46.44
CA ALA A 103 -4.24 -43.93 47.21
C ALA A 103 -2.98 -44.59 46.57
N ALA A 104 -1.87 -44.93 47.24
CA ALA A 104 -1.39 -44.99 48.63
C ALA A 104 0.17 -45.19 48.58
N PRO A 105 0.92 -45.24 49.71
CA PRO A 105 2.32 -44.78 49.77
C PRO A 105 3.44 -45.85 49.95
N ALA A 106 4.68 -45.37 49.72
CA ALA A 106 6.00 -45.72 50.30
C ALA A 106 6.71 -47.04 49.88
N PRO A 107 8.03 -47.26 50.15
CA PRO A 107 9.12 -46.35 50.60
C PRO A 107 10.48 -46.48 49.83
N ASP A 108 11.42 -45.63 50.26
CA ASP A 108 12.88 -45.52 50.08
C ASP A 108 13.73 -46.70 49.56
N ALA A 109 14.79 -46.36 48.79
CA ALA A 109 16.15 -46.87 48.99
C ALA A 109 17.23 -46.06 48.21
N PRO A 110 18.51 -46.06 48.67
CA PRO A 110 19.50 -45.03 48.43
C PRO A 110 20.56 -45.38 47.36
N GLY A 111 21.35 -44.36 46.99
CA GLY A 111 22.25 -44.37 45.84
C GLY A 111 23.46 -45.29 45.88
N THR A 112 24.16 -45.33 44.75
CA THR A 112 25.52 -45.88 44.65
C THR A 112 26.39 -45.06 43.69
N SER A 113 27.57 -44.76 44.20
CA SER A 113 28.74 -44.13 43.61
C SER A 113 29.26 -44.85 42.37
N ARG A 114 29.77 -44.04 41.43
CA ARG A 114 30.39 -44.44 40.16
C ARG A 114 31.89 -44.70 40.36
N PRO A 115 32.45 -45.83 39.90
CA PRO A 115 33.90 -46.07 39.96
C PRO A 115 34.66 -45.34 38.82
N PRO A 116 35.96 -45.03 38.99
CA PRO A 116 36.78 -44.43 37.95
C PRO A 116 37.26 -45.48 36.94
N ARG A 117 37.27 -45.07 35.67
CA ARG A 117 37.72 -45.86 34.50
C ARG A 117 39.26 -45.86 34.44
N PRO A 118 39.94 -47.00 34.24
CA PRO A 118 41.37 -47.03 34.04
C PRO A 118 41.75 -46.52 32.63
N GLN A 119 42.83 -45.73 32.58
CA GLN A 119 43.45 -45.24 31.35
C GLN A 119 44.30 -46.37 30.73
N GLN A 120 44.07 -46.63 29.45
CA GLN A 120 44.86 -47.55 28.63
C GLN A 120 45.84 -46.71 27.78
N PRO A 121 47.14 -47.05 27.73
CA PRO A 121 48.12 -46.38 26.89
C PRO A 121 48.06 -46.92 25.46
N SER A 122 47.81 -46.04 24.48
CA SER A 122 47.86 -46.36 23.06
C SER A 122 49.30 -46.25 22.53
N SER A 123 49.91 -47.39 22.25
CA SER A 123 51.14 -47.53 21.48
C SER A 123 50.93 -47.13 20.02
N GLY A 124 51.87 -46.37 19.47
CA GLY A 124 51.90 -45.98 18.06
C GLY A 124 52.05 -47.18 17.12
N GLY A 125 51.20 -47.19 16.10
CA GLY A 125 51.29 -48.07 14.93
C GLY A 125 50.68 -47.35 13.74
N ALA A 126 51.52 -46.99 12.76
CA ALA A 126 51.08 -46.42 11.51
C ALA A 126 50.31 -47.49 10.71
N ALA A 127 48.99 -47.30 10.58
CA ALA A 127 48.13 -48.12 9.75
C ALA A 127 48.13 -47.61 8.29
N PRO A 128 48.05 -48.50 7.28
CA PRO A 128 47.98 -48.10 5.87
C PRO A 128 46.65 -47.40 5.58
N SER A 129 46.72 -46.27 4.86
CA SER A 129 45.56 -45.51 4.42
C SER A 129 44.64 -46.37 3.53
N ALA A 130 43.42 -46.62 4.00
CA ALA A 130 42.39 -47.28 3.20
C ALA A 130 41.99 -46.43 1.98
N PRO A 131 41.63 -47.04 0.84
CA PRO A 131 41.16 -46.30 -0.34
C PRO A 131 39.90 -45.50 -0.01
N SER A 132 39.92 -44.20 -0.28
CA SER A 132 38.79 -43.30 -0.11
C SER A 132 37.56 -43.83 -0.86
N ALA A 133 36.48 -44.08 -0.13
CA ALA A 133 35.21 -44.50 -0.72
C ALA A 133 34.73 -43.45 -1.74
N PRO A 134 34.12 -43.87 -2.86
CA PRO A 134 33.59 -42.95 -3.87
C PRO A 134 32.63 -41.95 -3.23
N ALA A 135 32.84 -40.66 -3.48
CA ALA A 135 31.97 -39.60 -3.01
C ALA A 135 30.53 -39.88 -3.45
N ALA A 136 29.61 -39.95 -2.49
CA ALA A 136 28.19 -40.13 -2.77
C ALA A 136 27.71 -38.99 -3.70
N PRO A 137 26.87 -39.29 -4.71
CA PRO A 137 26.37 -38.28 -5.62
C PRO A 137 25.64 -37.19 -4.84
N SER A 138 26.04 -35.94 -5.06
CA SER A 138 25.44 -34.76 -4.46
C SER A 138 23.93 -34.76 -4.68
N GLN A 139 23.14 -34.73 -3.60
CA GLN A 139 21.68 -34.59 -3.72
C GLN A 139 21.34 -33.27 -4.42
N PRO A 140 20.26 -33.22 -5.23
CA PRO A 140 19.79 -31.98 -5.84
C PRO A 140 19.57 -30.92 -4.76
N GLN A 141 20.23 -29.76 -4.90
CA GLN A 141 20.00 -28.63 -3.98
C GLN A 141 18.60 -28.08 -4.20
N ALA A 142 17.87 -27.87 -3.09
CA ALA A 142 16.58 -27.20 -3.13
C ALA A 142 16.74 -25.75 -3.63
N PRO A 143 15.76 -25.21 -4.37
CA PRO A 143 15.82 -23.83 -4.86
C PRO A 143 15.97 -22.82 -3.73
N SER A 144 16.84 -21.83 -3.92
CA SER A 144 17.03 -20.69 -3.04
C SER A 144 15.75 -19.84 -2.90
N ALA A 145 15.70 -18.98 -1.89
CA ALA A 145 14.57 -18.05 -1.71
C ALA A 145 14.43 -17.05 -2.86
N ALA A 146 15.55 -16.66 -3.48
CA ALA A 146 15.59 -15.81 -4.67
C ALA A 146 15.08 -16.53 -5.92
N GLU A 147 15.48 -17.79 -6.15
CA GLU A 147 14.97 -18.58 -7.28
C GLU A 147 13.46 -18.82 -7.16
N ARG A 148 12.98 -19.14 -5.95
CA ARG A 148 11.54 -19.25 -5.69
C ARG A 148 10.83 -17.91 -5.86
N GLY A 149 11.36 -16.84 -5.25
CA GLY A 149 10.77 -15.51 -5.35
C GLY A 149 10.63 -15.03 -6.79
N GLN A 150 11.65 -15.27 -7.63
CA GLN A 150 11.59 -14.92 -9.04
C GLN A 150 10.53 -15.74 -9.80
N ALA A 151 10.46 -17.05 -9.56
CA ALA A 151 9.44 -17.89 -10.19
C ALA A 151 8.01 -17.45 -9.82
N GLU A 152 7.80 -17.05 -8.57
CA GLU A 152 6.51 -16.51 -8.11
C GLU A 152 6.20 -15.14 -8.73
N LEU A 153 7.21 -14.27 -8.88
CA LEU A 153 7.03 -12.99 -9.58
C LEU A 153 6.63 -13.21 -11.03
N ASP A 154 7.29 -14.13 -11.73
CA ASP A 154 6.98 -14.46 -13.12
C ASP A 154 5.55 -15.01 -13.25
N ALA A 155 5.13 -15.90 -12.35
CA ALA A 155 3.76 -16.42 -12.31
C ALA A 155 2.72 -15.31 -12.04
N LEU A 156 3.03 -14.38 -11.15
CA LEU A 156 2.20 -13.21 -10.86
C LEU A 156 2.06 -12.30 -12.10
N MET A 157 3.16 -11.98 -12.76
CA MET A 157 3.18 -11.15 -13.98
C MET A 157 2.45 -11.83 -15.15
N ASN A 158 2.61 -13.16 -15.29
CA ASN A 158 1.87 -13.96 -16.26
C ASN A 158 0.36 -13.96 -15.99
N THR A 159 -0.05 -14.00 -14.72
CA THR A 159 -1.46 -13.90 -14.34
C THR A 159 -2.04 -12.54 -14.75
N ILE A 160 -1.34 -11.44 -14.46
CA ILE A 160 -1.80 -10.10 -14.85
C ILE A 160 -1.92 -9.97 -16.37
N SER A 161 -0.91 -10.43 -17.12
CA SER A 161 -0.89 -10.28 -18.59
C SER A 161 -1.88 -11.18 -19.33
N SER A 162 -2.21 -12.35 -18.77
CA SER A 162 -3.19 -13.27 -19.35
C SER A 162 -4.63 -12.96 -18.94
N THR A 163 -4.83 -12.14 -17.91
CA THR A 163 -6.17 -11.80 -17.42
C THR A 163 -6.88 -10.85 -18.38
N GLN A 164 -8.04 -11.26 -18.88
CA GLN A 164 -8.82 -10.46 -19.82
C GLN A 164 -9.58 -9.31 -19.15
N PHE A 165 -10.10 -9.54 -17.94
CA PHE A 165 -10.90 -8.58 -17.20
C PHE A 165 -10.48 -8.59 -15.73
N VAL A 166 -10.33 -7.41 -15.14
CA VAL A 166 -10.11 -7.25 -13.70
C VAL A 166 -11.19 -6.35 -13.13
N ALA A 167 -11.70 -6.72 -11.95
CA ALA A 167 -12.49 -5.85 -11.10
C ALA A 167 -11.88 -5.86 -9.70
N LEU A 168 -11.59 -4.69 -9.14
CA LEU A 168 -11.03 -4.58 -7.79
C LEU A 168 -11.56 -3.36 -7.03
N THR A 169 -11.50 -3.47 -5.71
CA THR A 169 -11.69 -2.37 -4.76
C THR A 169 -10.42 -2.29 -3.90
N ALA A 170 -9.82 -1.11 -3.81
CA ALA A 170 -8.57 -0.92 -3.08
C ALA A 170 -8.56 0.35 -2.23
N ALA A 171 -7.93 0.26 -1.06
CA ALA A 171 -7.55 1.41 -0.25
C ALA A 171 -6.10 1.78 -0.57
N LYS A 172 -5.87 3.02 -1.02
CA LYS A 172 -4.57 3.60 -1.33
C LYS A 172 -4.21 4.62 -0.27
N VAL A 173 -2.99 4.56 0.25
CA VAL A 173 -2.37 5.59 1.08
C VAL A 173 -1.05 5.99 0.44
N GLU A 174 -0.82 7.29 0.29
CA GLU A 174 0.39 7.81 -0.34
C GLU A 174 0.90 9.07 0.38
N LYS A 175 2.11 8.96 0.90
CA LYS A 175 2.94 10.06 1.42
C LYS A 175 3.76 10.64 0.29
N ASN A 176 3.65 11.94 0.05
CA ASN A 176 4.55 12.66 -0.85
C ASN A 176 5.93 12.76 -0.16
N LEU A 177 6.98 12.31 -0.86
CA LEU A 177 8.33 12.22 -0.30
C LEU A 177 8.99 13.58 -0.07
N ASP A 178 8.55 14.63 -0.78
CA ASP A 178 9.16 15.96 -0.71
C ASP A 178 8.52 16.86 0.36
N SER A 179 7.21 16.73 0.57
CA SER A 179 6.39 17.55 1.48
C SER A 179 5.95 16.80 2.74
N GLY A 180 6.04 15.46 2.76
CA GLY A 180 5.52 14.62 3.83
C GLY A 180 3.99 14.52 3.88
N LYS A 181 3.25 15.20 2.99
CA LYS A 181 1.79 15.19 2.97
C LYS A 181 1.27 13.79 2.65
N ILE A 182 0.36 13.29 3.49
CA ILE A 182 -0.29 11.99 3.30
C ILE A 182 -1.67 12.20 2.68
N THR A 183 -1.96 11.42 1.64
CA THR A 183 -3.28 11.33 1.01
C THR A 183 -3.78 9.90 1.10
N SER A 184 -5.09 9.73 1.20
CA SER A 184 -5.71 8.41 1.13
C SER A 184 -6.92 8.44 0.21
N ASN A 185 -7.11 7.34 -0.52
CA ASN A 185 -8.23 7.16 -1.43
C ASN A 185 -8.74 5.74 -1.32
N LYS A 186 -10.05 5.55 -1.42
CA LYS A 186 -10.64 4.24 -1.71
C LYS A 186 -11.12 4.26 -3.14
N VAL A 187 -10.68 3.31 -3.94
CA VAL A 187 -10.96 3.26 -5.38
C VAL A 187 -11.63 1.95 -5.75
N LYS A 188 -12.52 2.01 -6.73
CA LYS A 188 -13.00 0.86 -7.47
C LYS A 188 -12.42 0.94 -8.88
N MET A 189 -11.76 -0.11 -9.31
CA MET A 189 -11.09 -0.15 -10.61
C MET A 189 -11.61 -1.32 -11.43
N TRP A 190 -11.79 -1.09 -12.72
CA TRP A 190 -12.01 -2.12 -13.70
C TRP A 190 -10.98 -2.00 -14.80
N SER A 191 -10.52 -3.13 -15.29
CA SER A 191 -9.72 -3.15 -16.50
C SER A 191 -10.18 -4.22 -17.47
N LYS A 192 -9.92 -3.99 -18.76
CA LYS A 192 -10.07 -5.00 -19.80
C LYS A 192 -8.92 -4.95 -20.81
N ALA A 193 -8.55 -6.11 -21.34
CA ALA A 193 -7.66 -6.19 -22.49
C ALA A 193 -8.24 -5.38 -23.68
N PRO A 194 -7.41 -4.67 -24.47
CA PRO A 194 -5.95 -4.69 -24.45
C PRO A 194 -5.33 -3.55 -23.63
N ASN A 195 -5.96 -3.07 -22.55
CA ASN A 195 -5.43 -2.13 -21.51
C ASN A 195 -6.40 -0.97 -21.18
N THR A 196 -7.71 -1.10 -21.40
CA THR A 196 -8.65 -0.05 -20.98
C THR A 196 -8.85 -0.14 -19.48
N VAL A 197 -8.63 0.97 -18.76
CA VAL A 197 -8.78 1.08 -17.31
C VAL A 197 -9.80 2.14 -16.98
N LYS A 198 -10.72 1.81 -16.08
CA LYS A 198 -11.62 2.77 -15.43
C LYS A 198 -11.39 2.76 -13.93
N ILE A 199 -11.34 3.94 -13.34
CA ILE A 199 -11.24 4.15 -11.89
C ILE A 199 -12.42 5.01 -11.44
N ASP A 200 -13.10 4.57 -10.39
CA ASP A 200 -14.06 5.37 -9.63
C ASP A 200 -13.46 5.61 -8.23
N ILE A 201 -13.28 6.87 -7.85
CA ILE A 201 -12.83 7.23 -6.49
C ILE A 201 -14.04 7.26 -5.57
N LEU A 202 -14.09 6.32 -4.62
CA LEU A 202 -15.20 6.18 -3.68
C LEU A 202 -15.03 7.11 -2.47
N GLU A 203 -13.81 7.20 -1.95
CA GLU A 203 -13.46 8.02 -0.78
C GLU A 203 -12.11 8.70 -1.05
N SER A 204 -11.90 9.91 -0.53
CA SER A 204 -10.66 10.68 -0.76
C SER A 204 -10.46 11.74 0.32
N THR A 205 -9.25 11.85 0.85
CA THR A 205 -8.88 12.96 1.76
C THR A 205 -8.49 14.24 1.03
N SER A 206 -8.32 14.19 -0.30
CA SER A 206 -7.99 15.36 -1.13
C SER A 206 -9.21 15.96 -1.84
N GLY A 207 -10.43 15.51 -1.50
CA GLY A 207 -11.67 16.01 -2.11
C GLY A 207 -12.02 15.39 -3.46
N SER A 208 -11.32 14.33 -3.89
CA SER A 208 -11.54 13.68 -5.19
C SER A 208 -12.64 12.61 -5.17
N ALA A 209 -13.39 12.49 -4.06
CA ALA A 209 -14.47 11.51 -3.95
C ALA A 209 -15.54 11.73 -5.02
N GLY A 210 -15.94 10.66 -5.71
CA GLY A 210 -16.89 10.65 -6.82
C GLY A 210 -16.29 10.89 -8.20
N VAL A 211 -14.99 11.21 -8.31
CA VAL A 211 -14.31 11.36 -9.59
C VAL A 211 -14.24 10.01 -10.30
N LYS A 212 -14.49 10.02 -11.61
CA LYS A 212 -14.33 8.85 -12.48
C LYS A 212 -13.32 9.14 -13.56
N ALA A 213 -12.44 8.20 -13.84
CA ALA A 213 -11.41 8.32 -14.86
C ALA A 213 -11.42 7.11 -15.80
N LEU A 214 -11.17 7.34 -17.09
CA LEU A 214 -11.09 6.30 -18.12
C LEU A 214 -9.90 6.59 -19.03
N TYR A 215 -9.03 5.60 -19.20
CA TYR A 215 -7.84 5.71 -20.05
C TYR A 215 -7.41 4.36 -20.60
N THR A 216 -6.45 4.38 -21.52
CA THR A 216 -5.75 3.18 -21.98
C THR A 216 -4.35 3.16 -21.37
N SER A 217 -4.02 2.10 -20.63
CA SER A 217 -2.71 1.96 -19.98
C SER A 217 -1.60 1.73 -21.00
N GLY A 218 -0.49 2.46 -20.84
CA GLY A 218 0.67 2.40 -21.73
C GLY A 218 0.44 2.99 -23.14
N GLN A 219 -0.73 3.60 -23.40
CA GLN A 219 -1.06 4.21 -24.69
C GLN A 219 -1.70 5.59 -24.51
N GLY A 220 -1.40 6.51 -25.43
CA GLY A 220 -1.95 7.86 -25.44
C GLY A 220 -1.47 8.74 -24.28
N SER A 221 -1.55 10.05 -24.47
CA SER A 221 -1.15 11.05 -23.47
C SER A 221 -2.32 11.59 -22.65
N LYS A 222 -3.55 11.17 -22.95
CA LYS A 222 -4.78 11.72 -22.35
C LYS A 222 -5.51 10.72 -21.46
N ILE A 223 -6.24 11.26 -20.50
CA ILE A 223 -7.17 10.56 -19.61
C ILE A 223 -8.50 11.30 -19.61
N LYS A 224 -9.60 10.56 -19.79
CA LYS A 224 -10.95 11.11 -19.68
C LYS A 224 -11.33 11.15 -18.21
N VAL A 225 -11.76 12.30 -17.73
CA VAL A 225 -12.16 12.51 -16.34
C VAL A 225 -13.55 13.08 -16.29
N ARG A 226 -14.40 12.49 -15.44
CA ARG A 226 -15.66 13.07 -15.00
C ARG A 226 -15.50 13.52 -13.55
N PRO A 227 -15.52 14.83 -13.28
CA PRO A 227 -15.47 15.35 -11.92
C PRO A 227 -16.66 14.88 -11.08
N SER A 228 -16.55 15.02 -9.76
CA SER A 228 -17.67 14.81 -8.86
C SER A 228 -18.56 16.07 -8.73
N GLY A 229 -19.66 15.94 -7.97
CA GLY A 229 -20.53 17.06 -7.63
C GLY A 229 -21.28 17.67 -8.82
N ALA A 230 -21.47 18.99 -8.80
CA ALA A 230 -22.26 19.72 -9.79
C ALA A 230 -21.72 19.58 -11.23
N LEU A 231 -20.45 19.23 -11.42
CA LEU A 231 -19.83 19.06 -12.74
C LEU A 231 -19.85 17.60 -13.24
N GLY A 232 -20.52 16.69 -12.52
CA GLY A 232 -20.56 15.26 -12.87
C GLY A 232 -21.25 14.91 -14.19
N PHE A 233 -21.81 15.89 -14.91
CA PHE A 233 -22.34 15.70 -16.26
C PHE A 233 -21.31 16.00 -17.37
N VAL A 234 -20.20 16.66 -17.05
CA VAL A 234 -19.15 17.01 -18.02
C VAL A 234 -18.03 15.99 -17.96
N THR A 235 -17.56 15.56 -19.14
CA THR A 235 -16.33 14.77 -19.27
C THR A 235 -15.27 15.66 -19.90
N VAL A 236 -14.08 15.68 -19.30
CA VAL A 236 -12.93 16.46 -19.76
C VAL A 236 -11.78 15.53 -20.12
N ASP A 237 -11.02 15.86 -21.16
CA ASP A 237 -9.77 15.19 -21.49
C ASP A 237 -8.62 15.95 -20.82
N LEU A 238 -7.89 15.30 -19.91
CA LEU A 238 -6.69 15.84 -19.26
C LEU A 238 -5.45 15.14 -19.79
N ASP A 239 -4.30 15.81 -19.77
CA ASP A 239 -3.02 15.11 -19.96
C ASP A 239 -2.78 14.17 -18.78
N LYS A 240 -2.21 12.98 -19.04
CA LYS A 240 -1.83 12.04 -17.97
C LYS A 240 -0.78 12.64 -17.01
N THR A 241 -0.01 13.60 -17.50
CA THR A 241 0.98 14.37 -16.74
C THR A 241 0.37 15.56 -15.99
N ASP A 242 -0.95 15.79 -16.09
CA ASP A 242 -1.62 16.86 -15.36
C ASP A 242 -1.64 16.53 -13.86
N ASP A 243 -1.24 17.48 -13.01
CA ASP A 243 -1.14 17.30 -11.56
C ASP A 243 -2.47 16.91 -10.90
N ARG A 244 -3.61 17.11 -11.59
CA ARG A 244 -4.94 16.68 -11.11
C ARG A 244 -5.20 15.18 -11.26
N VAL A 245 -4.41 14.48 -12.08
CA VAL A 245 -4.55 13.04 -12.33
C VAL A 245 -3.28 12.24 -12.01
N ALA A 246 -2.14 12.92 -11.90
CA ALA A 246 -0.93 12.32 -11.37
C ALA A 246 -1.08 11.96 -9.88
N SER A 247 -0.29 10.99 -9.43
CA SER A 247 -0.22 10.63 -8.01
C SER A 247 0.41 11.74 -7.17
N ASN A 248 0.37 11.57 -5.84
CA ASN A 248 0.95 12.57 -4.92
C ASN A 248 2.47 12.71 -5.12
N ASN A 249 3.16 11.67 -5.61
CA ASN A 249 4.58 11.70 -5.99
C ASN A 249 4.83 11.92 -7.50
N GLY A 250 3.80 12.31 -8.27
CA GLY A 250 3.93 12.61 -9.70
C GLY A 250 3.88 11.40 -10.64
N TYR A 251 3.70 10.17 -10.11
CA TYR A 251 3.52 8.97 -10.94
C TYR A 251 2.28 9.07 -11.83
N LEU A 252 2.42 8.65 -13.08
CA LEU A 252 1.32 8.61 -14.03
C LEU A 252 0.38 7.45 -13.70
N SER A 253 -0.91 7.62 -14.00
CA SER A 253 -1.92 6.58 -13.71
C SER A 253 -1.58 5.22 -14.31
N ASP A 254 -0.96 5.19 -15.49
CA ASP A 254 -0.58 3.97 -16.20
C ASP A 254 0.78 3.39 -15.80
N GLU A 255 1.51 4.05 -14.90
CA GLU A 255 2.71 3.50 -14.25
C GLU A 255 2.35 2.75 -12.97
N ILE A 256 1.22 3.12 -12.34
CA ILE A 256 0.76 2.61 -11.05
C ILE A 256 -0.56 1.83 -11.12
N ASP A 257 -1.00 1.44 -12.32
CA ASP A 257 -2.04 0.44 -12.50
C ASP A 257 -1.44 -0.97 -12.65
N LEU A 258 -2.29 -2.01 -12.71
CA LEU A 258 -1.82 -3.40 -12.82
C LEU A 258 -0.99 -3.64 -14.10
N PHE A 259 -1.30 -2.98 -15.21
CA PHE A 259 -0.53 -3.15 -16.46
C PHE A 259 0.81 -2.42 -16.39
N GLY A 260 0.86 -1.24 -15.75
CA GLY A 260 2.08 -0.51 -15.44
C GLY A 260 3.00 -1.31 -14.56
N VAL A 261 2.46 -1.89 -13.48
CA VAL A 261 3.18 -2.83 -12.61
C VAL A 261 3.73 -4.01 -13.41
N HIS A 262 2.91 -4.66 -14.24
CA HIS A 262 3.37 -5.75 -15.11
C HIS A 262 4.50 -5.32 -16.04
N LYS A 263 4.30 -4.25 -16.81
CA LYS A 263 5.28 -3.74 -17.77
C LYS A 263 6.62 -3.43 -17.09
N ARG A 264 6.55 -2.84 -15.89
CA ARG A 264 7.71 -2.42 -15.12
C ARG A 264 8.46 -3.60 -14.50
N LEU A 265 7.76 -4.45 -13.77
CA LEU A 265 8.35 -5.50 -12.97
C LEU A 265 8.74 -6.74 -13.77
N SER A 266 8.31 -6.85 -15.04
CA SER A 266 8.71 -7.96 -15.92
C SER A 266 10.19 -7.93 -16.35
N LYS A 267 10.91 -6.82 -16.14
CA LYS A 267 12.32 -6.68 -16.58
C LYS A 267 13.11 -5.77 -15.64
N GLY A 268 14.33 -6.19 -15.29
CA GLY A 268 15.25 -5.37 -14.48
C GLY A 268 14.94 -5.36 -12.98
N TYR A 269 14.16 -6.34 -12.51
CA TYR A 269 13.83 -6.53 -11.10
C TYR A 269 14.11 -7.98 -10.70
N GLN A 270 14.42 -8.19 -9.43
CA GLN A 270 14.54 -9.49 -8.77
C GLN A 270 13.53 -9.58 -7.64
N ALA A 271 13.01 -10.78 -7.39
CA ALA A 271 12.11 -11.04 -6.29
C ALA A 271 12.65 -12.09 -5.31
N GLU A 272 12.42 -11.85 -4.02
CA GLU A 272 12.66 -12.79 -2.93
C GLU A 272 11.35 -13.06 -2.19
N LEU A 273 11.03 -14.34 -1.95
CA LEU A 273 9.88 -14.70 -1.11
C LEU A 273 10.25 -14.51 0.36
N VAL A 274 9.74 -13.46 1.00
CA VAL A 274 10.16 -13.06 2.36
C VAL A 274 9.23 -13.52 3.48
N GLY A 275 8.01 -13.97 3.15
CA GLY A 275 7.12 -14.52 4.16
C GLY A 275 5.66 -14.55 3.75
N THR A 276 4.79 -14.68 4.74
CA THR A 276 3.33 -14.72 4.59
C THR A 276 2.67 -13.82 5.62
N THR A 277 1.54 -13.21 5.27
CA THR A 277 0.73 -12.42 6.21
C THR A 277 -0.77 -12.57 5.88
N GLN A 278 -1.61 -11.82 6.58
CA GLN A 278 -3.03 -11.68 6.26
C GLN A 278 -3.34 -10.24 5.84
N VAL A 279 -4.12 -10.11 4.77
CA VAL A 279 -4.64 -8.84 4.26
C VAL A 279 -6.14 -9.00 4.12
N GLU A 280 -6.92 -8.21 4.87
CA GLU A 280 -8.40 -8.30 4.87
C GLU A 280 -8.90 -9.74 5.15
N GLY A 281 -8.22 -10.44 6.07
CA GLY A 281 -8.54 -11.84 6.44
C GLY A 281 -8.10 -12.89 5.40
N VAL A 282 -7.51 -12.49 4.27
CA VAL A 282 -6.99 -13.39 3.24
C VAL A 282 -5.50 -13.63 3.47
N ARG A 283 -5.08 -14.89 3.49
CA ARG A 283 -3.66 -15.26 3.55
C ARG A 283 -2.96 -14.88 2.24
N VAL A 284 -1.84 -14.19 2.36
CA VAL A 284 -1.01 -13.79 1.22
C VAL A 284 0.45 -14.17 1.44
N ASN A 285 1.14 -14.50 0.36
CA ASN A 285 2.60 -14.60 0.31
C ASN A 285 3.16 -13.21 -0.06
N ILE A 286 4.32 -12.83 0.50
CA ILE A 286 4.97 -11.54 0.25
C ILE A 286 6.25 -11.73 -0.56
N LEU A 287 6.31 -11.07 -1.72
CA LEU A 287 7.53 -10.92 -2.51
C LEU A 287 8.16 -9.57 -2.18
N LYS A 288 9.45 -9.58 -1.83
CA LYS A 288 10.31 -8.41 -1.84
C LYS A 288 10.91 -8.24 -3.22
N ILE A 289 10.66 -7.10 -3.84
CA ILE A 289 11.08 -6.80 -5.19
C ILE A 289 12.10 -5.68 -5.15
N THR A 290 13.29 -5.97 -5.67
CA THR A 290 14.42 -5.04 -5.70
C THR A 290 14.86 -4.87 -7.16
N THR A 291 15.13 -3.63 -7.57
CA THR A 291 15.67 -3.37 -8.90
C THR A 291 17.10 -3.90 -9.02
N THR A 292 17.48 -4.41 -10.19
CA THR A 292 18.89 -4.80 -10.48
C THR A 292 19.72 -3.62 -11.00
N GLY A 293 19.12 -2.44 -11.12
CA GLY A 293 19.75 -1.21 -11.61
C GLY A 293 19.00 0.01 -11.11
N THR A 294 18.74 0.98 -11.97
CA THR A 294 17.89 2.14 -11.62
C THR A 294 16.44 1.70 -11.55
N ASN A 295 15.73 2.04 -10.47
CA ASN A 295 14.29 1.82 -10.42
C ASN A 295 13.60 2.71 -11.46
N THR A 296 12.79 2.10 -12.31
CA THR A 296 12.17 2.76 -13.46
C THR A 296 10.91 3.55 -13.13
N LEU A 297 10.34 3.37 -11.93
CA LEU A 297 9.23 4.21 -11.45
C LEU A 297 9.77 5.47 -10.78
N ASP A 298 10.70 5.30 -9.83
CA ASP A 298 11.26 6.40 -9.05
C ASP A 298 12.59 5.94 -8.43
N SER A 299 13.66 6.70 -8.67
CA SER A 299 15.00 6.37 -8.17
C SER A 299 15.11 6.40 -6.64
N ARG A 300 14.13 6.98 -5.94
CA ARG A 300 14.07 7.00 -4.46
C ARG A 300 13.61 5.66 -3.86
N ILE A 301 13.08 4.74 -4.69
CA ILE A 301 12.58 3.44 -4.25
C ILE A 301 13.74 2.50 -3.97
N ASP A 302 13.78 1.97 -2.76
CA ASP A 302 14.73 0.92 -2.36
C ASP A 302 14.19 -0.47 -2.73
N TYR A 303 12.93 -0.75 -2.35
CA TYR A 303 12.25 -1.99 -2.68
C TYR A 303 10.72 -1.83 -2.65
N GLU A 304 10.04 -2.84 -3.17
CA GLU A 304 8.59 -2.97 -3.16
C GLU A 304 8.18 -4.29 -2.53
N TYR A 305 7.03 -4.32 -1.87
CA TYR A 305 6.36 -5.56 -1.51
C TYR A 305 5.13 -5.77 -2.37
N LEU A 306 5.04 -6.96 -2.97
CA LEU A 306 3.79 -7.47 -3.53
C LEU A 306 3.29 -8.63 -2.69
N GLY A 307 2.10 -8.46 -2.11
CA GLY A 307 1.36 -9.53 -1.45
C GLY A 307 0.36 -10.15 -2.41
N TYR A 308 0.42 -11.46 -2.59
CA TYR A 308 -0.46 -12.20 -3.49
C TYR A 308 -1.07 -13.43 -2.83
N GLU A 309 -2.27 -13.82 -3.29
CA GLU A 309 -2.88 -15.10 -2.92
C GLU A 309 -2.10 -16.26 -3.56
N PRO A 310 -1.60 -17.25 -2.79
CA PRO A 310 -0.73 -18.30 -3.31
C PRO A 310 -1.40 -19.19 -4.36
N ASP A 311 -2.73 -19.38 -4.28
CA ASP A 311 -3.44 -20.30 -5.17
C ASP A 311 -3.94 -19.64 -6.46
N SER A 312 -4.22 -18.34 -6.41
CA SER A 312 -4.89 -17.59 -7.49
C SER A 312 -4.03 -16.51 -8.13
N TYR A 313 -2.88 -16.19 -7.53
CA TYR A 313 -2.00 -15.08 -7.90
C TYR A 313 -2.70 -13.72 -7.94
N LYS A 314 -3.80 -13.55 -7.20
CA LYS A 314 -4.45 -12.24 -7.03
C LYS A 314 -3.59 -11.35 -6.14
N ILE A 315 -3.20 -10.17 -6.64
CA ILE A 315 -2.51 -9.15 -5.84
C ILE A 315 -3.48 -8.55 -4.82
N ARG A 316 -3.09 -8.60 -3.55
CA ARG A 316 -3.84 -8.07 -2.39
C ARG A 316 -3.15 -6.91 -1.70
N LEU A 317 -1.84 -6.80 -1.87
CA LEU A 317 -1.03 -5.76 -1.26
C LEU A 317 0.03 -5.30 -2.25
N TRP A 318 0.21 -3.99 -2.36
CA TRP A 318 1.37 -3.39 -2.99
C TRP A 318 1.88 -2.26 -2.12
N GLU A 319 3.14 -2.34 -1.71
CA GLU A 319 3.82 -1.34 -0.92
C GLU A 319 5.12 -0.92 -1.57
N ILE A 320 5.47 0.36 -1.44
CA ILE A 320 6.70 0.93 -1.95
C ILE A 320 7.44 1.62 -0.81
N TYR A 321 8.72 1.28 -0.65
CA TYR A 321 9.58 1.78 0.41
C TYR A 321 10.70 2.62 -0.16
N ALA A 322 10.91 3.79 0.45
CA ALA A 322 12.06 4.64 0.17
C ALA A 322 13.27 4.20 1.02
N GLN A 323 14.46 4.57 0.58
CA GLN A 323 15.70 4.21 1.26
C GLN A 323 15.70 4.67 2.73
N GLY A 324 15.92 3.72 3.64
CA GLY A 324 16.00 4.00 5.08
C GLY A 324 14.65 4.22 5.78
N GLU A 325 13.53 4.16 5.05
CA GLU A 325 12.20 4.28 5.67
C GLU A 325 11.68 2.92 6.15
N GLN A 326 11.10 2.90 7.36
CA GLN A 326 10.46 1.71 7.94
C GLN A 326 8.98 1.58 7.54
N GLN A 327 8.38 2.65 7.03
CA GLN A 327 6.99 2.69 6.62
C GLN A 327 6.91 2.90 5.11
N PRO A 328 5.97 2.26 4.41
CA PRO A 328 5.82 2.49 2.99
C PRO A 328 5.30 3.91 2.76
N TYR A 329 5.85 4.60 1.77
CA TYR A 329 5.33 5.90 1.35
C TYR A 329 4.18 5.74 0.34
N TYR A 330 4.04 4.57 -0.26
CA TYR A 330 2.89 4.17 -1.06
C TYR A 330 2.41 2.81 -0.58
N ARG A 331 1.13 2.69 -0.27
CA ARG A 331 0.47 1.42 0.07
C ARG A 331 -0.86 1.33 -0.66
N MET A 332 -1.11 0.21 -1.32
CA MET A 332 -2.40 -0.15 -1.88
C MET A 332 -2.81 -1.53 -1.37
N THR A 333 -3.96 -1.58 -0.71
CA THR A 333 -4.55 -2.80 -0.14
C THR A 333 -5.83 -3.13 -0.89
N MET A 334 -5.91 -4.28 -1.54
CA MET A 334 -7.09 -4.70 -2.31
C MET A 334 -8.03 -5.53 -1.44
N SER A 335 -9.09 -4.92 -0.94
CA SER A 335 -10.14 -5.62 -0.19
C SER A 335 -10.92 -6.59 -1.07
N GLU A 336 -11.07 -6.26 -2.35
CA GLU A 336 -11.73 -7.11 -3.34
C GLU A 336 -10.87 -7.12 -4.61
N ILE A 337 -10.65 -8.32 -5.18
CA ILE A 337 -10.07 -8.48 -6.51
C ILE A 337 -10.61 -9.75 -7.14
N ASP A 338 -11.06 -9.61 -8.39
CA ASP A 338 -11.57 -10.72 -9.16
C ASP A 338 -11.22 -10.62 -10.64
N TYR A 339 -11.22 -11.78 -11.30
CA TYR A 339 -10.94 -11.97 -12.71
C TYR A 339 -12.17 -12.53 -13.41
N PRO A 340 -13.23 -11.70 -13.58
CA PRO A 340 -14.49 -12.19 -14.10
C PRO A 340 -14.34 -12.63 -15.57
N ALA A 341 -15.17 -13.58 -15.99
CA ALA A 341 -15.21 -14.02 -17.39
C ALA A 341 -15.67 -12.91 -18.36
N SER A 342 -16.39 -11.90 -17.86
CA SER A 342 -16.79 -10.73 -18.65
C SER A 342 -17.10 -9.52 -17.77
N LEU A 343 -17.01 -8.32 -18.36
CA LEU A 343 -17.54 -7.08 -17.80
C LEU A 343 -18.48 -6.43 -18.83
N PRO A 344 -19.65 -5.91 -18.42
CA PRO A 344 -20.52 -5.19 -19.33
C PRO A 344 -19.81 -3.98 -19.95
N ASP A 345 -20.03 -3.69 -21.22
CA ASP A 345 -19.41 -2.52 -21.87
C ASP A 345 -19.82 -1.19 -21.23
N SER A 346 -20.99 -1.14 -20.59
CA SER A 346 -21.43 0.00 -19.78
C SER A 346 -20.47 0.31 -18.62
N THR A 347 -19.70 -0.68 -18.16
CA THR A 347 -18.66 -0.49 -17.14
C THR A 347 -17.67 0.57 -17.58
N PHE A 348 -17.27 0.57 -18.85
CA PHE A 348 -16.23 1.45 -19.41
C PHE A 348 -16.79 2.74 -20.03
N LYS A 349 -18.03 3.11 -19.70
CA LYS A 349 -18.57 4.44 -20.00
C LYS A 349 -18.34 5.33 -18.79
N LEU A 350 -17.95 6.59 -19.02
CA LEU A 350 -17.95 7.58 -17.95
C LEU A 350 -19.37 7.99 -17.67
#